data_AF-A0A2E5U549-F1
#
_entry.id   AF-A0A2E5U549-F1
#
_cell.length_a   1.000
_cell.length_b   1.000
_cell.length_c   1.000
_cell.angle_alpha   90.00
_cell.angle_beta   90.00
_cell.angle_gamma   90.00
#
_symmetry.space_group_name_H-M   'P 1'
#
loop_
_entity.id
_entity.type
_entity.pdbx_description
1 polymer ?
#
loop_
_entity_poly.entity_id
_entity_poly.type
_entity_poly.pdbx_seq_one_letter_code
_entity_poly.pdbx_strand_id
1 'polypeptide(L)'
;MNYIICLIFISICAVMRVVEHAPNFTPIISVALLSGFYIKNRFLILLPIGSMFLSDIFIGSHGVQFWVYLPLMIIFATGYFIKNNNMKNVFVYSVLSSIVFFIVSNFGVWVMGGYTYDFSGFIACYVMAVPFFKNTLLSTVIFSLLFHYSFKFLSSFEKQTVNTTA
;
A
#
# COMPACT_ATOMS: atom_id res chain seq x y z
N MET A 1 -5.10 -19.05 8.84
CA MET A 1 -5.05 -17.63 8.45
C MET A 1 -6.45 -17.08 8.33
N ASN A 2 -7.00 -16.52 9.41
CA ASN A 2 -8.40 -16.12 9.42
C ASN A 2 -8.64 -14.96 8.44
N TYR A 3 -9.41 -15.21 7.37
CA TYR A 3 -9.85 -14.21 6.37
C TYR A 3 -10.46 -12.95 7.01
N ILE A 4 -10.99 -13.10 8.23
CA ILE A 4 -11.50 -12.05 9.11
C ILE A 4 -10.47 -10.95 9.37
N ILE A 5 -9.19 -11.31 9.52
CA ILE A 5 -8.11 -10.34 9.81
C ILE A 5 -7.82 -9.49 8.58
N CYS A 6 -7.76 -10.15 7.40
CA CYS A 6 -7.63 -9.45 6.13
C CYS A 6 -8.83 -8.51 5.92
N LEU A 7 -10.06 -8.96 6.20
CA LEU A 7 -11.29 -8.16 6.15
C LEU A 7 -11.23 -6.92 7.07
N ILE A 8 -10.77 -7.07 8.31
CA ILE A 8 -10.61 -5.93 9.23
C ILE A 8 -9.63 -4.91 8.68
N PHE A 9 -8.47 -5.35 8.16
CA PHE A 9 -7.50 -4.44 7.56
C PHE A 9 -8.05 -3.74 6.31
N ILE A 10 -8.78 -4.45 5.45
CA ILE A 10 -9.43 -3.88 4.27
C ILE A 10 -10.45 -2.81 4.68
N SER A 11 -11.28 -3.07 5.69
CA SER A 11 -12.27 -2.11 6.19
C SER A 11 -11.62 -0.84 6.73
N ILE A 12 -10.52 -0.96 7.49
CA ILE A 12 -9.76 0.20 7.98
C ILE A 12 -9.19 1.01 6.80
N CYS A 13 -8.70 0.35 5.75
CA CYS A 13 -8.16 1.02 4.57
C CYS A 13 -9.23 1.80 3.80
N ALA A 14 -10.41 1.18 3.61
CA ALA A 14 -11.52 1.82 2.92
C ALA A 14 -12.00 3.07 3.68
N VAL A 15 -12.12 2.99 5.01
CA VAL A 15 -12.55 4.13 5.85
C VAL A 15 -11.51 5.24 5.87
N MET A 16 -10.22 4.92 6.05
CA MET A 16 -9.14 5.93 6.10
C MET A 16 -9.01 6.72 4.80
N ARG A 17 -9.36 6.13 3.65
CA ARG A 17 -9.37 6.83 2.35
C ARG A 17 -10.57 7.77 2.19
N VAL A 18 -11.75 7.40 2.69
CA VAL A 18 -12.94 8.26 2.60
C VAL A 18 -12.83 9.45 3.57
N VAL A 19 -12.17 9.25 4.72
CA VAL A 19 -12.04 10.28 5.78
C VAL A 19 -10.75 11.10 5.63
N GLU A 20 -10.08 11.06 4.48
CA GLU A 20 -8.76 11.66 4.21
C GLU A 20 -8.58 13.05 4.85
N HIS A 21 -7.96 13.07 6.04
CA HIS A 21 -7.60 14.30 6.76
C HIS A 21 -6.20 14.80 6.37
N ALA A 22 -5.35 13.93 5.80
CA ALA A 22 -4.01 14.25 5.33
C ALA A 22 -3.73 13.58 3.96
N PRO A 23 -3.24 14.33 2.95
CA PRO A 23 -3.08 13.80 1.61
C PRO A 23 -2.02 12.70 1.57
N ASN A 24 -2.33 11.59 0.90
CA ASN A 24 -1.51 10.38 0.78
C ASN A 24 -1.11 9.71 2.11
N PHE A 25 -1.76 10.04 3.22
CA PHE A 25 -1.57 9.33 4.47
C PHE A 25 -2.55 8.14 4.55
N THR A 26 -2.24 7.04 3.88
CA THR A 26 -3.16 5.89 3.79
C THR A 26 -2.43 4.55 3.96
N PRO A 27 -3.13 3.51 4.45
CA PRO A 27 -2.54 2.17 4.60
C PRO A 27 -2.42 1.37 3.29
N ILE A 28 -2.85 1.91 2.14
CA ILE A 28 -3.04 1.12 0.92
C ILE A 28 -1.76 0.47 0.39
N ILE A 29 -0.63 1.19 0.44
CA ILE A 29 0.66 0.67 -0.01
C ILE A 29 1.12 -0.46 0.91
N SER A 30 0.89 -0.33 2.22
CA SER A 30 1.20 -1.37 3.20
C SER A 30 0.38 -2.63 2.95
N VAL A 31 -0.91 -2.47 2.62
CA VAL A 31 -1.76 -3.61 2.23
C VAL A 31 -1.28 -4.25 0.96
N ALA A 32 -0.95 -3.48 -0.08
CA ALA A 32 -0.40 -4.03 -1.31
C ALA A 32 0.87 -4.84 -1.06
N LEU A 33 1.83 -4.30 -0.30
CA LEU A 33 3.06 -4.98 0.05
C LEU A 33 2.81 -6.26 0.86
N LEU A 34 2.08 -6.13 1.97
CA LEU A 34 1.95 -7.22 2.95
C LEU A 34 1.01 -8.34 2.53
N SER A 35 0.02 -8.04 1.69
CA SER A 35 -0.88 -9.05 1.12
C SER A 35 -0.13 -10.05 0.24
N GLY A 36 0.83 -9.60 -0.57
CA GLY A 36 1.75 -10.48 -1.31
C GLY A 36 2.82 -11.11 -0.41
N PHE A 37 3.30 -10.36 0.59
CA PHE A 37 4.36 -10.80 1.50
C PHE A 37 3.98 -12.04 2.32
N TYR A 38 2.84 -11.98 3.00
CA TYR A 38 2.43 -12.99 3.98
C TYR A 38 1.69 -14.17 3.39
N ILE A 39 0.90 -13.94 2.34
CA ILE A 39 0.05 -14.97 1.75
C ILE A 39 0.44 -15.09 0.28
N LYS A 40 0.97 -16.25 -0.10
CA LYS A 40 1.35 -16.55 -1.48
C LYS A 40 0.13 -16.91 -2.32
N ASN A 41 -0.86 -16.02 -2.35
CA ASN A 41 -2.05 -16.12 -3.18
C ASN A 41 -2.19 -14.88 -4.06
N ARG A 42 -2.05 -15.06 -5.38
CA ARG A 42 -2.15 -13.99 -6.38
C ARG A 42 -3.48 -13.24 -6.35
N PHE A 43 -4.57 -13.87 -5.91
CA PHE A 43 -5.89 -13.22 -5.84
C PHE A 43 -5.95 -12.08 -4.81
N LEU A 44 -4.98 -12.01 -3.88
CA LEU A 44 -4.95 -10.94 -2.89
C LEU A 44 -4.55 -9.58 -3.45
N ILE A 45 -4.11 -9.51 -4.71
CA ILE A 45 -3.98 -8.24 -5.42
C ILE A 45 -5.33 -7.50 -5.54
N LEU A 46 -6.44 -8.24 -5.47
CA LEU A 46 -7.78 -7.67 -5.45
C LEU A 46 -8.04 -6.85 -4.18
N LEU A 47 -7.27 -7.03 -3.10
CA LEU A 47 -7.44 -6.25 -1.88
C LEU A 47 -7.06 -4.78 -2.08
N PRO A 48 -5.80 -4.43 -2.44
CA PRO A 48 -5.45 -3.04 -2.69
C PRO A 48 -6.21 -2.48 -3.90
N ILE A 49 -6.34 -3.24 -4.99
CA ILE A 49 -6.98 -2.74 -6.22
C ILE A 49 -8.49 -2.56 -6.03
N GLY A 50 -9.16 -3.54 -5.42
CA GLY A 50 -10.59 -3.46 -5.12
C GLY A 50 -10.90 -2.34 -4.14
N SER A 51 -10.05 -2.12 -3.12
CA SER A 51 -10.21 -0.98 -2.21
C SER A 51 -10.11 0.37 -2.94
N MET A 52 -9.13 0.53 -3.84
CA MET A 52 -9.02 1.76 -4.64
C MET A 52 -10.24 1.95 -5.55
N PHE A 53 -10.65 0.88 -6.23
CA PHE A 53 -11.79 0.91 -7.14
C PHE A 53 -13.09 1.28 -6.43
N LEU A 54 -13.36 0.68 -5.25
CA LEU A 54 -14.53 1.03 -4.45
C LEU A 54 -14.49 2.49 -4.00
N SER A 55 -13.36 2.97 -3.49
CA SER A 55 -13.25 4.38 -3.09
C SER A 55 -13.45 5.35 -4.26
N ASP A 56 -12.94 5.00 -5.43
CA ASP A 56 -13.09 5.84 -6.62
C ASP A 56 -14.54 5.88 -7.14
N ILE A 57 -15.37 4.86 -6.86
CA ILE A 57 -16.83 4.93 -7.13
C ILE A 57 -17.49 6.04 -6.31
N PHE A 58 -17.05 6.24 -5.07
CA PHE A 58 -17.62 7.27 -4.18
C PHE A 58 -17.05 8.68 -4.46
N ILE A 59 -15.77 8.78 -4.79
CA ILE A 59 -15.08 10.07 -4.98
C ILE A 59 -15.23 10.58 -6.43
N GLY A 60 -15.31 9.66 -7.40
CA GLY A 60 -15.33 9.95 -8.83
C GLY A 60 -14.05 9.51 -9.54
N SER A 61 -14.13 9.29 -10.85
CA SER A 61 -12.95 8.97 -11.67
C SER A 61 -12.20 10.23 -12.06
N HIS A 62 -10.88 10.23 -11.83
CA HIS A 62 -10.02 11.40 -12.06
C HIS A 62 -8.98 11.21 -13.17
N GLY A 63 -9.12 10.18 -14.03
CA GLY A 63 -8.22 9.90 -15.15
C GLY A 63 -6.81 9.40 -14.78
N VAL A 64 -6.28 9.80 -13.62
CA VAL A 64 -4.97 9.39 -13.08
C VAL A 64 -4.98 8.03 -12.38
N GLN A 65 -6.13 7.35 -12.32
CA GLN A 65 -6.33 6.10 -11.57
C GLN A 65 -5.34 5.01 -11.97
N PHE A 66 -5.07 4.87 -13.27
CA PHE A 66 -4.09 3.92 -13.79
C PHE A 66 -2.71 4.09 -13.13
N TRP A 67 -2.27 5.33 -12.96
CA TRP A 67 -0.96 5.67 -12.37
C TRP A 67 -0.90 5.49 -10.85
N VAL A 68 -2.04 5.29 -10.20
CA VAL A 68 -2.14 4.86 -8.80
C VAL A 68 -2.17 3.33 -8.72
N TYR A 69 -2.87 2.65 -9.64
CA TYR A 69 -3.09 1.21 -9.58
C TYR A 69 -1.83 0.44 -10.00
N LEU A 70 -1.12 0.94 -11.02
CA LEU A 70 0.12 0.34 -11.53
C LEU A 70 1.20 0.15 -10.44
N PRO A 71 1.60 1.17 -9.66
CA PRO A 71 2.59 0.97 -8.60
C PRO A 71 2.09 0.01 -7.52
N LEU A 72 0.79 -0.01 -7.19
CA LEU A 72 0.24 -0.98 -6.23
C LEU A 72 0.40 -2.42 -6.71
N MET A 73 0.23 -2.68 -8.01
CA MET A 73 0.47 -4.00 -8.60
C MET A 73 1.96 -4.39 -8.52
N ILE A 74 2.87 -3.46 -8.82
CA ILE A 74 4.33 -3.67 -8.73
C ILE A 74 4.74 -3.98 -7.28
N ILE A 75 4.20 -3.21 -6.33
CA ILE A 75 4.46 -3.36 -4.90
C ILE A 75 3.93 -4.71 -4.39
N PHE A 76 2.72 -5.10 -4.80
CA PHE A 76 2.17 -6.42 -4.50
C PHE A 76 3.07 -7.55 -5.03
N ALA A 77 3.48 -7.45 -6.30
CA ALA A 77 4.38 -8.44 -6.90
C ALA A 77 5.71 -8.52 -6.15
N THR A 78 6.28 -7.37 -5.75
CA THR A 78 7.49 -7.31 -4.93
C THR A 78 7.28 -8.04 -3.60
N GLY A 79 6.18 -7.74 -2.90
CA GLY A 79 5.75 -8.47 -1.70
C GLY A 79 5.69 -9.98 -1.91
N TYR A 80 5.04 -10.39 -3.00
CA TYR A 80 4.82 -11.79 -3.37
C TYR A 80 6.11 -12.61 -3.49
N PHE A 81 7.21 -12.02 -3.96
CA PHE A 81 8.47 -12.76 -4.14
C PHE A 81 9.38 -12.77 -2.91
N ILE A 82 9.09 -12.00 -1.85
CA ILE A 82 9.93 -12.00 -0.66
C ILE A 82 9.66 -13.27 0.18
N LYS A 83 10.74 -13.95 0.57
CA LYS A 83 10.68 -15.23 1.29
C LYS A 83 10.62 -15.08 2.81
N ASN A 84 11.34 -14.10 3.36
CA ASN A 84 11.52 -13.99 4.82
C ASN A 84 10.65 -12.88 5.39
N ASN A 85 9.78 -13.25 6.34
CA ASN A 85 8.85 -12.34 7.02
C ASN A 85 9.46 -11.66 8.25
N ASN A 86 10.74 -11.26 8.21
CA ASN A 86 11.37 -10.58 9.34
C ASN A 86 11.07 -9.07 9.34
N MET A 87 11.23 -8.42 10.50
CA MET A 87 10.97 -6.99 10.67
C MET A 87 11.85 -6.12 9.76
N LYS A 88 13.11 -6.53 9.54
CA LYS A 88 14.05 -5.81 8.66
C LYS A 88 13.51 -5.70 7.24
N ASN A 89 13.02 -6.82 6.68
CA ASN A 89 12.44 -6.85 5.35
C ASN A 89 11.17 -5.98 5.30
N VAL A 90 10.29 -6.07 6.28
CA VAL A 90 9.09 -5.21 6.32
C VAL A 90 9.46 -3.73 6.27
N PHE A 91 10.46 -3.30 7.07
CA PHE A 91 10.94 -1.92 7.04
C PHE A 91 11.57 -1.55 5.68
N VAL A 92 12.52 -2.34 5.17
CA VAL A 92 13.19 -2.05 3.90
C VAL A 92 12.20 -1.98 2.74
N TYR A 93 11.32 -2.97 2.63
CA TYR A 93 10.38 -3.03 1.52
C TYR A 93 9.24 -2.04 1.65
N SER A 94 8.85 -1.59 2.85
CA SER A 94 7.89 -0.48 3.02
C SER A 94 8.47 0.86 2.53
N VAL A 95 9.74 1.12 2.82
CA VAL A 95 10.46 2.29 2.28
C VAL A 95 10.57 2.20 0.76
N LEU A 96 11.03 1.07 0.22
CA LEU A 96 11.12 0.87 -1.24
C LEU A 96 9.77 1.00 -1.93
N SER A 97 8.69 0.46 -1.33
CA SER A 97 7.34 0.56 -1.88
C SER A 97 6.87 2.01 -1.96
N SER A 98 7.18 2.82 -0.94
CA SER A 98 6.87 4.25 -0.95
C SER A 98 7.60 4.97 -2.09
N ILE A 99 8.88 4.62 -2.33
CA ILE A 99 9.69 5.20 -3.41
C ILE A 99 9.12 4.79 -4.78
N VAL A 100 8.77 3.52 -4.97
CA VAL A 100 8.15 3.03 -6.20
C VAL A 100 6.84 3.77 -6.48
N PHE A 101 5.98 3.89 -5.46
CA PHE A 101 4.73 4.62 -5.59
C PHE A 101 4.96 6.07 -5.99
N PHE A 102 5.89 6.76 -5.31
CA PHE A 102 6.26 8.15 -5.61
C PHE A 102 6.76 8.33 -7.05
N ILE A 103 7.65 7.44 -7.52
CA ILE A 103 8.21 7.55 -8.86
C ILE A 103 7.11 7.37 -9.91
N VAL A 104 6.33 6.29 -9.83
CA VAL A 104 5.38 5.92 -10.87
C VAL A 104 4.16 6.85 -10.90
N SER A 105 3.60 7.21 -9.72
CA SER A 105 2.41 8.07 -9.68
C SER A 105 2.68 9.47 -10.21
N ASN A 106 3.81 10.08 -9.85
CA ASN A 106 4.17 11.41 -10.32
C ASN A 106 4.64 11.43 -11.77
N PHE A 107 5.26 10.35 -12.25
CA PHE A 107 5.50 10.19 -13.68
C PHE A 107 4.18 10.23 -14.46
N GLY A 108 3.14 9.60 -13.92
CA GLY A 108 1.79 9.68 -14.47
C GLY A 108 1.22 11.08 -14.54
N VAL A 109 1.34 11.86 -13.46
CA VAL A 109 0.91 13.27 -13.43
C VAL A 109 1.61 14.09 -14.51
N TRP A 110 2.92 13.89 -14.68
CA TRP A 110 3.68 14.57 -15.73
C TRP A 110 3.21 14.16 -17.13
N VAL A 111 3.10 12.85 -17.42
CA VAL A 111 2.66 12.33 -18.72
C VAL A 111 1.23 12.75 -19.08
N MET A 112 0.37 12.93 -18.08
CA MET A 112 -1.02 13.38 -18.26
C MET A 112 -1.15 14.90 -18.44
N GLY A 113 -0.04 15.63 -18.55
CA GLY A 113 -0.04 17.07 -18.83
C GLY A 113 -0.22 17.96 -17.59
N GLY A 114 0.06 17.43 -16.39
CA GLY A 114 0.03 18.24 -15.16
C GLY A 114 1.13 19.32 -15.11
N TYR A 115 2.18 19.17 -15.93
CA TYR A 115 3.31 20.09 -16.04
C TYR A 115 3.79 20.14 -17.50
N THR A 116 4.67 21.10 -17.81
CA THR A 116 5.28 21.23 -19.14
C THR A 116 6.11 20.00 -19.53
N TYR A 117 6.08 19.63 -20.83
CA TYR A 117 6.83 18.50 -21.38
C TYR A 117 8.29 18.84 -21.68
N ASP A 118 8.96 19.45 -20.70
CA ASP A 118 10.37 19.77 -20.74
C ASP A 118 11.05 19.31 -19.45
N PHE A 119 12.38 19.38 -19.42
CA PHE A 119 13.15 18.93 -18.25
C PHE A 119 12.81 19.75 -17.00
N SER A 120 12.47 21.04 -17.16
CA SER A 120 12.07 21.91 -16.05
C SER A 120 10.73 21.47 -15.44
N GLY A 121 9.73 21.19 -16.28
CA GLY A 121 8.43 20.66 -15.85
C GLY A 121 8.52 19.29 -15.21
N PHE A 122 9.39 18.41 -15.72
CA PHE A 122 9.68 17.12 -15.10
C PHE A 122 10.22 17.29 -13.67
N ILE A 123 11.24 18.13 -13.47
CA ILE A 123 11.78 18.39 -12.13
C ILE A 123 10.73 19.03 -11.22
N ALA A 124 10.00 20.03 -11.73
CA ALA A 124 8.97 20.72 -10.95
C ALA A 124 7.88 19.76 -10.46
N CYS A 125 7.45 18.81 -11.29
CA CYS A 125 6.49 17.77 -10.92
C CYS A 125 6.95 16.97 -9.69
N TYR A 126 8.21 16.53 -9.70
CA TYR A 126 8.75 15.73 -8.58
C TYR A 126 9.04 16.56 -7.33
N VAL A 127 9.52 17.79 -7.48
CA VAL A 127 9.77 18.70 -6.34
C VAL A 127 8.46 19.00 -5.61
N MET A 128 7.40 19.32 -6.35
CA MET A 128 6.08 19.57 -5.78
C MET A 128 5.45 18.34 -5.13
N ALA A 129 5.88 17.14 -5.51
CA ALA A 129 5.41 15.90 -4.94
C ALA A 129 6.07 15.53 -3.59
N VAL A 130 7.21 16.13 -3.24
CA VAL A 130 7.99 15.79 -2.02
C VAL A 130 7.17 15.86 -0.71
N PRO A 131 6.32 16.88 -0.47
CA PRO A 131 5.49 16.92 0.73
C PRO A 131 4.56 15.71 0.85
N PHE A 132 4.00 15.25 -0.27
CA PHE A 132 3.14 14.07 -0.33
C PHE A 132 3.92 12.77 -0.11
N PHE A 133 5.17 12.72 -0.58
CA PHE A 133 6.05 11.59 -0.33
C PHE A 133 6.32 11.38 1.16
N LYS A 134 6.49 12.47 1.92
CA LYS A 134 6.67 12.38 3.39
C LYS A 134 5.51 11.64 4.05
N ASN A 135 4.27 12.00 3.70
CA ASN A 135 3.08 11.33 4.23
C ASN A 135 2.98 9.88 3.77
N THR A 136 3.28 9.62 2.50
CA THR A 136 3.30 8.28 1.91
C THR A 136 4.30 7.38 2.62
N LEU A 137 5.52 7.86 2.83
CA LEU A 137 6.60 7.12 3.50
C LEU A 137 6.23 6.83 4.95
N LEU A 138 5.80 7.85 5.70
CA LEU A 138 5.47 7.71 7.11
C LEU A 138 4.31 6.74 7.32
N SER A 139 3.21 6.92 6.58
CA SER A 139 2.05 6.02 6.65
C SER A 139 2.43 4.59 6.26
N THR A 140 3.16 4.40 5.16
CA THR A 140 3.54 3.07 4.69
C THR A 140 4.41 2.32 5.70
N VAL A 141 5.39 3.00 6.31
CA VAL A 141 6.23 2.37 7.35
C VAL A 141 5.41 2.05 8.61
N ILE A 142 4.64 3.01 9.12
CA ILE A 142 3.84 2.83 10.34
C ILE A 142 2.85 1.69 10.17
N PHE A 143 2.04 1.72 9.11
CA PHE A 143 1.03 0.69 8.87
C PHE A 143 1.67 -0.67 8.57
N SER A 144 2.77 -0.72 7.82
CA SER A 144 3.46 -2.00 7.56
C SER A 144 3.99 -2.64 8.83
N LEU A 145 4.58 -1.85 9.74
CA LEU A 145 5.05 -2.36 11.03
C LEU A 145 3.88 -2.77 11.93
N LEU A 146 2.84 -1.95 12.02
CA LEU A 146 1.65 -2.25 12.81
C LEU A 146 1.02 -3.58 12.35
N PHE A 147 0.82 -3.74 11.04
CA PHE A 147 0.27 -4.97 10.45
C PHE A 147 1.20 -6.17 10.67
N HIS A 148 2.52 -5.98 10.57
CA HIS A 148 3.50 -7.03 10.86
C HIS A 148 3.37 -7.56 12.30
N TYR A 149 3.27 -6.66 13.28
CA TYR A 149 3.13 -7.02 14.69
C TYR A 149 1.76 -7.64 14.99
N SER A 150 0.68 -7.05 14.48
CA SER A 150 -0.67 -7.60 14.64
C SER A 150 -0.76 -9.03 14.10
N PHE A 151 -0.15 -9.28 12.93
CA PHE A 151 -0.10 -10.61 12.34
C PHE A 151 0.66 -11.62 13.21
N LYS A 152 1.85 -11.22 13.71
CA LYS A 152 2.64 -12.09 14.61
C LYS A 152 1.91 -12.38 15.92
N PHE A 153 1.36 -11.36 16.56
CA PHE A 153 0.61 -11.49 17.80
C PHE A 153 -0.55 -12.48 17.62
N LEU A 154 -1.35 -12.32 16.57
CA LEU A 154 -2.51 -13.16 16.33
C LEU A 154 -2.15 -14.60 15.97
N SER A 155 -1.06 -14.80 15.20
CA SER A 155 -0.53 -16.13 14.91
C SER A 155 0.00 -16.87 16.16
N SER A 156 0.35 -16.12 17.21
CA SER A 156 0.76 -16.70 18.50
C SER A 156 -0.41 -17.33 19.24
N PHE A 157 -1.59 -16.68 19.22
CA PHE A 157 -2.79 -17.23 19.86
C PHE A 157 -3.31 -18.47 19.14
N GLU A 158 -3.32 -18.47 17.80
CA GLU A 158 -3.79 -19.61 17.00
C GLU A 158 -2.97 -20.88 17.32
N LYS A 159 -1.64 -20.74 17.53
CA LYS A 159 -0.77 -21.83 17.98
C LYS A 159 -1.07 -22.29 19.40
N GLN A 160 -1.36 -21.35 20.30
CA GLN A 160 -1.65 -21.67 21.70
C GLN A 160 -2.99 -22.40 21.86
N THR A 161 -4.02 -22.01 21.10
CA THR A 161 -5.33 -22.66 21.12
C THR A 161 -5.31 -24.08 20.59
N VAL A 162 -4.55 -24.34 19.52
CA VAL A 162 -4.40 -25.69 18.96
C VAL A 162 -3.69 -26.64 19.94
N ASN A 163 -2.69 -26.13 20.67
CA ASN A 163 -1.97 -26.92 21.68
C ASN A 163 -2.80 -27.20 22.95
N THR A 164 -3.85 -26.43 23.23
CA THR A 164 -4.75 -26.68 24.37
C THR A 164 -5.93 -27.61 24.04
N THR A 165 -6.21 -27.85 22.76
CA THR A 165 -7.30 -28.74 22.30
C THR A 165 -6.80 -30.09 21.78
N ALA A 166 -5.48 -30.31 21.79
CA ALA A 166 -4.83 -31.58 21.49
C ALA A 166 -4.45 -32.28 22.81
#